data_AF-A0A7S7TVL4-F1
#
_entry.id   AF-A0A7S7TVL4-F1
#
_cell.length_a   1.000
_cell.length_b   1.000
_cell.length_c   1.000
_cell.angle_alpha   90.00
_cell.angle_beta   90.00
_cell.angle_gamma   90.00
#
_symmetry.space_group_name_H-M   'P 1'
#
loop_
_entity.id
_entity.type
_entity.pdbx_description
1 polymer ?
#
loop_
_entity_poly.entity_id
_entity_poly.type
_entity_poly.pdbx_seq_one_letter_code
_entity_poly.pdbx_strand_id
1 'polypeptide(L)'
;MPNLLSSGTSTSRFKDFYDVRELSRKVPFVGAAVAEAFRATFSQRGTELPAVVPESFLSGFAQIGETGWKHFLKKLATTDAQSFAEMVAEIEPFVMKTSAMARGGESELDWMPGRGWSSLGCSL
;
A
#
# COMPACT_ATOMS: atom_id res chain seq x y z
N MET A 1 18.92 -4.38 -3.83
CA MET A 1 17.49 -4.46 -4.18
C MET A 1 16.72 -3.59 -3.18
N PRO A 2 15.93 -2.58 -3.60
CA PRO A 2 15.23 -1.71 -2.65
C PRO A 2 14.09 -2.52 -1.99
N ASN A 3 14.05 -2.45 -0.66
CA ASN A 3 13.39 -3.43 0.20
C ASN A 3 12.13 -2.79 0.81
N LEU A 4 10.96 -3.06 0.21
CA LEU A 4 9.66 -2.40 0.47
C LEU A 4 9.13 -2.57 1.91
N LEU A 5 9.81 -3.32 2.78
CA LEU A 5 9.38 -3.57 4.15
C LEU A 5 10.60 -3.69 5.10
N SER A 6 11.72 -3.02 4.83
CA SER A 6 12.84 -3.00 5.78
C SER A 6 12.47 -2.23 7.04
N SER A 7 12.80 -2.79 8.21
CA SER A 7 12.83 -2.10 9.50
C SER A 7 13.95 -1.04 9.50
N GLY A 8 13.82 -0.05 8.63
CA GLY A 8 14.61 1.18 8.62
C GLY A 8 13.89 2.21 9.49
N THR A 9 14.68 2.94 10.27
CA THR A 9 14.35 4.20 10.97
C THR A 9 13.07 4.88 10.49
N SER A 10 12.23 5.41 11.39
CA SER A 10 10.87 5.97 11.14
C SER A 10 10.62 6.76 9.84
N THR A 11 11.64 7.38 9.23
CA THR A 11 11.59 8.02 7.91
C THR A 11 11.46 7.04 6.72
N SER A 12 11.93 5.80 6.83
CA SER A 12 11.80 4.74 5.81
C SER A 12 10.35 4.36 5.60
N ARG A 13 9.61 4.17 6.70
CA ARG A 13 8.20 3.78 6.65
C ARG A 13 7.33 4.80 5.91
N PHE A 14 7.52 6.11 6.16
CA PHE A 14 6.79 7.15 5.44
C PHE A 14 7.13 7.19 3.95
N LYS A 15 8.38 6.92 3.60
CA LYS A 15 8.78 6.78 2.20
C LYS A 15 8.10 5.59 1.54
N ASP A 16 8.01 4.45 2.22
CA ASP A 16 7.34 3.26 1.69
C ASP A 16 5.85 3.54 1.40
N PHE A 17 5.13 4.22 2.31
CA PHE A 17 3.74 4.65 2.06
C PHE A 17 3.64 5.62 0.88
N TYR A 18 4.52 6.63 0.82
CA TYR A 18 4.51 7.60 -0.28
C TYR A 18 4.80 6.93 -1.62
N ASP A 19 5.82 6.06 -1.69
CA ASP A 19 6.20 5.35 -2.91
C ASP A 19 5.06 4.42 -3.38
N VAL A 20 4.39 3.69 -2.47
CA VAL A 20 3.24 2.85 -2.82
C VAL A 20 2.07 3.68 -3.36
N ARG A 21 1.75 4.83 -2.76
CA ARG A 21 0.71 5.73 -3.29
C ARG A 21 1.07 6.28 -4.66
N GLU A 22 2.30 6.73 -4.85
CA GLU A 22 2.74 7.25 -6.14
C GLU A 22 2.71 6.17 -7.23
N LEU A 23 3.10 4.95 -6.88
CA LEU A 23 3.03 3.79 -7.78
C LEU A 23 1.57 3.43 -8.10
N SER A 24 0.67 3.39 -7.12
CA SER A 24 -0.75 3.11 -7.34
C SER A 24 -1.43 4.19 -8.20
N ARG A 25 -0.95 5.44 -8.15
CA ARG A 25 -1.46 6.54 -9.00
C ARG A 25 -0.89 6.56 -10.42
N LYS A 26 0.24 5.92 -10.69
CA LYS A 26 0.96 6.06 -11.97
C LYS A 26 1.02 4.78 -12.78
N VAL A 27 0.93 3.62 -12.14
CA VAL A 27 1.25 2.34 -12.75
C VAL A 27 0.04 1.39 -12.65
N PRO A 28 -0.42 0.81 -13.78
CA PRO A 28 -1.38 -0.28 -13.72
C PRO A 28 -0.70 -1.54 -13.20
N PHE A 29 -1.41 -2.30 -12.38
CA PHE A 29 -0.91 -3.57 -11.86
C PHE A 29 -1.80 -4.73 -12.25
N VAL A 30 -1.16 -5.83 -12.66
CA VAL A 30 -1.83 -7.12 -12.83
C VAL A 30 -2.05 -7.74 -11.45
N GLY A 31 -3.30 -8.02 -11.09
CA GLY A 31 -3.67 -8.51 -9.76
C GLY A 31 -2.92 -9.75 -9.33
N ALA A 32 -2.84 -10.73 -10.23
CA ALA A 32 -2.13 -11.99 -10.00
C ALA A 32 -0.66 -11.78 -9.63
N ALA A 33 0.03 -10.91 -10.37
CA ALA A 33 1.45 -10.63 -10.17
C ALA A 33 1.70 -9.91 -8.82
N VAL A 34 0.84 -8.97 -8.44
CA VAL A 34 0.97 -8.28 -7.14
C VAL A 34 0.64 -9.23 -5.99
N ALA A 35 -0.39 -10.06 -6.14
CA ALA A 35 -0.76 -11.06 -5.15
C ALA A 35 0.35 -12.12 -4.94
N GLU A 36 1.03 -12.54 -6.01
CA GLU A 36 2.21 -13.40 -5.94
C GLU A 36 3.39 -12.71 -5.24
N ALA A 37 3.69 -11.46 -5.59
CA ALA A 37 4.74 -10.69 -4.94
C ALA A 37 4.48 -10.52 -3.44
N PHE A 38 3.23 -10.28 -3.05
CA PHE A 38 2.82 -10.25 -1.64
C PHE A 38 3.07 -11.60 -0.96
N ARG A 39 2.57 -12.70 -1.53
CA ARG A 39 2.81 -14.06 -1.00
C ARG A 39 4.29 -14.33 -0.79
N ALA A 40 5.12 -14.08 -1.81
CA ALA A 40 6.55 -14.31 -1.77
C ALA A 40 7.22 -13.47 -0.67
N THR A 41 6.84 -12.21 -0.54
CA THR A 41 7.42 -11.29 0.45
C THR A 41 7.07 -11.70 1.89
N PHE A 42 5.80 -12.02 2.16
CA PHE A 42 5.35 -12.43 3.49
C PHE A 42 5.89 -13.81 3.88
N SER A 43 5.94 -14.76 2.93
CA SER A 43 6.54 -16.08 3.13
C SER A 43 8.03 -16.00 3.47
N GLN A 44 8.81 -15.18 2.75
CA GLN A 44 10.24 -14.95 3.05
C GLN A 44 10.46 -14.37 4.46
N ARG A 45 9.49 -13.64 4.98
CA ARG A 45 9.57 -12.97 6.29
C ARG A 45 9.04 -13.84 7.43
N GLY A 46 8.45 -15.00 7.14
CA GLY A 46 7.80 -15.84 8.13
C GLY A 46 6.59 -15.18 8.81
N THR A 47 5.98 -14.19 8.15
CA THR A 47 4.85 -13.42 8.68
C THR A 47 3.59 -13.75 7.88
N GLU A 48 2.45 -13.91 8.55
CA GLU A 48 1.19 -14.21 7.89
C GLU A 48 0.67 -13.03 7.04
N LEU A 49 -0.04 -13.35 5.96
CA LEU A 49 -0.74 -12.35 5.16
C LEU A 49 -1.88 -11.71 5.98
N PRO A 50 -1.99 -10.38 6.03
CA PRO A 50 -3.00 -9.69 6.83
C PRO A 50 -4.42 -10.17 6.50
N ALA A 51 -5.08 -10.77 7.49
CA ALA A 51 -6.51 -11.14 7.42
C ALA A 51 -7.43 -9.94 7.66
N VAL A 52 -6.94 -8.99 8.44
CA VAL A 52 -7.62 -7.80 8.92
C VAL A 52 -6.74 -6.60 8.64
N VAL A 53 -7.34 -5.41 8.64
CA VAL A 53 -6.63 -4.14 8.49
C VAL A 53 -5.49 -4.09 9.52
N PRO A 54 -4.22 -4.01 9.09
CA PRO A 54 -3.10 -3.95 10.02
C PRO A 54 -3.20 -2.70 10.91
N GLU A 55 -2.65 -2.76 12.11
CA GLU A 55 -2.66 -1.63 13.05
C GLU A 55 -2.05 -0.35 12.46
N SER A 56 -1.10 -0.49 11.54
CA SER A 56 -0.50 0.62 10.79
C SER A 56 -1.47 1.38 9.86
N PHE A 57 -2.64 0.79 9.57
CA PHE A 57 -3.71 1.39 8.80
C PHE A 57 -4.86 1.89 9.67
N LEU A 58 -4.82 1.67 10.99
CA LEU A 58 -5.83 2.19 11.90
C LEU A 58 -5.61 3.68 12.19
N SER A 59 -6.71 4.40 12.40
CA SER A 59 -6.73 5.85 12.63
C SER A 59 -5.81 6.31 13.78
N GLY A 60 -5.68 5.51 14.84
CA GLY A 60 -4.78 5.80 15.97
C GLY A 60 -3.30 5.84 15.58
N PHE A 61 -2.87 4.97 14.66
CA PHE A 61 -1.49 4.98 14.16
C PHE A 61 -1.22 6.20 13.27
N ALA A 62 -2.20 6.56 12.43
CA ALA A 62 -2.09 7.74 11.58
C ALA A 62 -1.94 9.03 12.39
N GLN A 63 -2.69 9.16 13.49
CA GLN A 63 -2.64 10.34 14.35
C GLN A 63 -1.27 10.50 15.04
N ILE A 64 -0.66 9.41 15.50
CA ILE A 64 0.67 9.41 16.10
C ILE A 64 1.75 9.72 15.05
N GLY A 65 1.55 9.28 13.80
CA GLY A 65 2.49 9.47 12.68
C GLY A 65 2.46 10.87 12.04
N GLU A 66 1.40 11.66 12.25
CA GLU A 66 1.13 12.91 11.52
C GLU A 66 2.27 13.94 11.62
N THR A 67 2.87 14.12 12.80
CA THR A 67 4.00 15.04 12.98
C THR A 67 5.22 14.58 12.19
N GLY A 68 5.53 13.28 12.19
CA GLY A 68 6.64 12.72 11.42
C GLY A 68 6.40 12.82 9.91
N TRP A 69 5.15 12.60 9.49
CA TRP A 69 4.72 12.73 8.11
C TRP A 69 4.92 14.15 7.56
N LYS A 70 4.51 15.18 8.30
CA LYS A 70 4.74 16.59 7.90
C LYS A 70 6.22 16.93 7.75
N HIS A 71 7.07 16.42 8.65
CA HIS A 71 8.52 16.60 8.53
C HIS A 71 9.09 15.88 7.30
N PHE A 72 8.58 14.68 7.00
CA PHE A 72 8.96 13.94 5.80
C PHE A 72 8.58 14.69 4.52
N LEU A 73 7.33 15.17 4.41
CA LEU A 73 6.87 15.96 3.26
C LEU A 73 7.72 17.22 3.04
N LYS A 74 8.03 17.94 4.12
CA LYS A 74 8.90 19.11 4.08
C LYS A 74 10.30 18.77 3.56
N LYS A 75 10.87 17.64 3.99
CA LYS A 75 12.19 17.17 3.54
C LYS A 75 12.17 16.72 2.08
N LEU A 76 11.05 16.17 1.61
CA LEU A 76 10.85 15.77 0.22
C LEU A 76 10.63 16.98 -0.72
N ALA A 77 10.38 18.17 -0.16
CA ALA A 77 10.09 19.41 -0.90
C ALA A 77 8.95 19.26 -1.92
N THR A 78 7.94 18.45 -1.56
CA THR A 78 6.74 18.26 -2.38
C THR A 78 5.66 19.29 -2.03
N THR A 79 4.74 19.53 -2.97
CA THR A 79 3.53 20.35 -2.76
C THR A 79 2.37 19.55 -2.17
N ASP A 80 2.57 18.26 -1.90
CA ASP A 80 1.56 17.41 -1.27
C ASP A 80 1.25 17.90 0.16
N ALA A 81 -0.01 18.21 0.41
CA ALA A 81 -0.53 18.69 1.70
C ALA A 81 -1.46 17.67 2.38
N GLN A 82 -1.61 16.47 1.80
CA GLN A 82 -2.44 15.41 2.33
C GLN A 82 -1.91 14.96 3.70
N SER A 83 -2.83 14.79 4.66
CA SER A 83 -2.51 14.22 5.98
C SER A 83 -2.08 12.77 5.87
N PHE A 84 -1.39 12.26 6.89
CA PHE A 84 -0.98 10.86 6.92
C PHE A 84 -2.18 9.93 6.95
N ALA A 85 -3.25 10.33 7.66
CA ALA A 85 -4.50 9.57 7.71
C ALA A 85 -5.16 9.44 6.33
N GLU A 86 -5.23 10.54 5.57
CA GLU A 86 -5.76 10.50 4.21
C GLU A 86 -4.89 9.64 3.29
N MET A 87 -3.56 9.70 3.42
CA MET A 87 -2.65 8.84 2.64
C MET A 87 -2.86 7.37 2.95
N VAL A 88 -2.96 7.02 4.23
CA VAL A 88 -3.21 5.65 4.68
C VAL A 88 -4.55 5.14 4.16
N ALA A 89 -5.61 5.94 4.29
CA ALA A 89 -6.95 5.60 3.80
C ALA A 89 -7.00 5.41 2.27
N GLU A 90 -6.17 6.14 1.53
CA GLU A 90 -6.06 5.98 0.07
C GLU A 90 -5.39 4.65 -0.34
N ILE A 91 -4.40 4.20 0.44
CA ILE A 91 -3.63 3.00 0.15
C ILE A 91 -4.30 1.73 0.71
N GLU A 92 -5.10 1.86 1.77
CA GLU A 92 -5.74 0.74 2.47
C GLU A 92 -6.51 -0.20 1.51
N PRO A 93 -7.40 0.26 0.61
CA PRO A 93 -8.12 -0.63 -0.30
C PRO A 93 -7.18 -1.39 -1.26
N PHE A 94 -6.07 -0.76 -1.65
CA PHE A 94 -5.06 -1.40 -2.48
C PHE A 94 -4.43 -2.59 -1.76
N VAL A 95 -3.98 -2.38 -0.52
CA VAL A 95 -3.30 -3.38 0.30
C VAL A 95 -4.24 -4.50 0.73
N MET A 96 -5.45 -4.16 1.18
CA MET A 96 -6.41 -5.15 1.68
C MET A 96 -6.88 -6.09 0.59
N LYS A 97 -7.24 -5.57 -0.59
CA LYS A 97 -7.63 -6.41 -1.72
C LYS A 97 -6.47 -7.28 -2.22
N THR A 98 -5.25 -6.74 -2.26
CA THR A 98 -4.05 -7.52 -2.60
C THR A 98 -3.86 -8.68 -1.62
N SER A 99 -4.02 -8.43 -0.32
CA SER A 99 -3.93 -9.48 0.70
C SER A 99 -5.01 -10.55 0.52
N ALA A 100 -6.25 -10.14 0.22
CA ALA A 100 -7.35 -11.07 -0.04
C ALA A 100 -7.09 -11.97 -1.26
N MET A 101 -6.60 -11.41 -2.36
CA MET A 101 -6.18 -12.16 -3.56
C MET A 101 -4.99 -13.09 -3.25
N ALA A 102 -3.99 -12.60 -2.51
CA ALA A 102 -2.82 -13.37 -2.10
C ALA A 102 -3.19 -14.58 -1.23
N ARG A 103 -4.25 -14.47 -0.42
CA ARG A 103 -4.80 -15.57 0.38
C ARG A 103 -5.67 -16.55 -0.44
N GLY A 104 -5.97 -16.23 -1.71
CA GLY A 104 -6.88 -16.99 -2.55
C GLY A 104 -8.36 -16.83 -2.18
N GLY A 105 -8.71 -15.80 -1.40
CA GLY A 105 -10.07 -15.56 -0.93
C GLY A 105 -10.95 -14.76 -1.90
N GLU A 106 -10.35 -14.13 -2.92
CA GLU A 106 -11.07 -13.28 -3.88
C GLU A 106 -10.51 -13.45 -5.29
N SER A 107 -11.35 -13.16 -6.29
CA SER A 107 -10.96 -13.15 -7.70
C SER A 107 -9.86 -12.14 -7.97
N GLU A 108 -8.95 -12.51 -8.86
CA GLU A 108 -7.88 -11.63 -9.34
C GLU A 108 -8.48 -10.47 -10.14
N LEU A 109 -8.24 -9.25 -9.68
CA LEU A 109 -8.64 -8.00 -10.35
C LEU A 109 -7.38 -7.22 -10.71
N ASP A 110 -7.45 -6.38 -11.74
CA ASP A 110 -6.33 -5.51 -12.08
C ASP A 110 -6.50 -4.14 -11.46
N TRP A 111 -5.39 -3.56 -11.02
CA TRP A 111 -5.37 -2.20 -10.52
C TRP A 111 -5.20 -1.23 -11.67
N MET A 112 -6.15 -0.32 -11.80
CA MET A 112 -6.08 0.78 -12.74
C MET A 112 -5.82 2.10 -12.00
N PRO A 113 -4.79 2.88 -12.38
CA PRO A 113 -4.52 4.18 -11.80
C PRO A 113 -5.75 5.09 -11.83
N GLY A 114 -6.10 5.68 -10.69
CA GLY A 114 -7.26 6.57 -10.55
C GLY A 114 -8.64 5.89 -10.58
N ARG A 115 -8.72 4.58 -10.87
CA ARG A 115 -9.98 3.80 -10.86
C ARG A 115 -10.00 2.72 -9.77
N GLY A 116 -8.85 2.21 -9.38
CA GLY A 116 -8.72 1.14 -8.39
C GLY A 116 -8.87 -0.26 -8.99
N TRP A 117 -9.15 -1.25 -8.14
CA TRP A 117 -9.31 -2.65 -8.56
C TRP A 117 -10.54 -2.84 -9.43
N SER A 118 -10.33 -3.31 -10.66
CA SER A 118 -11.39 -3.57 -11.63
C SER A 118 -11.17 -4.95 -12.24
N SER A 119 -12.25 -5.72 -12.41
CA SER A 119 -12.18 -6.85 -13.35
C SER A 119 -12.00 -6.23 -14.71
N LEU A 120 -10.96 -6.62 -15.46
CA LEU A 120 -10.90 -6.30 -16.88
C LEU A 120 -12.28 -6.54 -17.45
N GLY A 121 -12.90 -5.46 -17.94
CA GLY A 121 -14.21 -5.55 -18.54
C GLY A 121 -14.11 -6.54 -19.68
N CYS A 122 -14.61 -7.75 -19.47
CA CYS A 122 -15.10 -8.56 -20.56
C CYS A 122 -16.34 -7.80 -21.07
N SER A 123 -16.11 -6.77 -21.86
CA SER A 123 -17.15 -6.19 -22.70
C SER A 123 -17.42 -7.23 -23.78
N LEU A 124 -18.46 -8.03 -23.54
CA LEU A 124 -19.15 -8.79 -24.60
C LEU A 124 -19.81 -7.83 -25.59
#